data_AF-A0A959RXZ3-F1
#
_entry.id   AF-A0A959RXZ3-F1
#
_cell.length_a   1.000
_cell.length_b   1.000
_cell.length_c   1.000
_cell.angle_alpha   90.00
_cell.angle_beta   90.00
_cell.angle_gamma   90.00
#
_symmetry.space_group_name_H-M   'P 1'
#
loop_
_entity.id
_entity.type
_entity.pdbx_description
1 polymer ?
#
loop_
_entity_poly.entity_id
_entity_poly.type
_entity_poly.pdbx_seq_one_letter_code
_entity_poly.pdbx_strand_id
1 'polypeptide(L)'
;MKNTFYNNYDIERLRPSSREDYRTPFQIDRDRIIHSSEFRRLQGKTQVFLPGEYDFYRTRLTHSIEVAQIGRSICNYLHAFHKNIFSE
;
A
#
# COMPACT_ATOMS: atom_id res chain seq x y z
N MET A 1 -22.52 4.79 -4.05
CA MET A 1 -21.79 3.67 -3.43
C MET A 1 -21.36 4.12 -2.04
N LYS A 2 -22.06 3.70 -0.98
CA LYS A 2 -21.58 3.94 0.39
C LYS A 2 -20.65 2.77 0.71
N ASN A 3 -19.37 3.08 0.88
CA ASN A 3 -18.40 2.10 1.35
C ASN A 3 -18.85 1.67 2.76
N THR A 4 -19.30 0.42 2.93
CA THR A 4 -19.74 -0.13 4.22
C THR A 4 -18.57 -0.71 5.03
N PHE A 5 -17.42 -0.97 4.39
CA PHE A 5 -16.22 -1.46 5.04
C PHE A 5 -15.43 -0.37 5.75
N TYR A 6 -15.47 0.85 5.22
CA TYR A 6 -14.80 2.01 5.78
C TYR A 6 -15.84 3.00 6.28
N ASN A 7 -15.77 3.35 7.56
CA ASN A 7 -16.59 4.40 8.15
C ASN A 7 -15.86 5.77 8.03
N ASN A 8 -16.51 6.84 8.51
CA ASN A 8 -15.91 8.18 8.48
C ASN A 8 -14.60 8.24 9.29
N TYR A 9 -14.52 7.51 10.40
CA TYR A 9 -13.32 7.44 11.24
C TYR A 9 -12.12 6.86 10.49
N ASP A 10 -12.32 5.88 9.59
CA ASP A 10 -11.22 5.28 8.82
C ASP A 10 -10.64 6.22 7.75
N ILE A 11 -11.38 7.27 7.37
CA ILE A 11 -10.97 8.28 6.39
C ILE A 11 -10.45 9.54 7.09
N GLU A 12 -10.78 9.71 8.37
CA GLU A 12 -10.35 10.81 9.21
C GLU A 12 -8.87 10.73 9.56
N ARG A 13 -8.27 11.90 9.78
CA ARG A 13 -6.91 12.02 10.30
C ARG A 13 -6.95 12.46 11.74
N LEU A 14 -6.07 11.87 12.55
CA LEU A 14 -5.83 12.35 13.91
C LEU A 14 -5.47 13.84 13.95
N ARG A 15 -4.77 14.34 12.92
CA ARG A 15 -4.46 15.77 12.76
C ARG A 15 -5.02 16.27 11.43
N PRO A 16 -5.89 17.30 11.43
CA PRO A 16 -6.40 17.88 10.20
C PRO A 16 -5.26 18.50 9.39
N SER A 17 -5.31 18.31 8.06
CA SER A 17 -4.42 19.03 7.14
C SER A 17 -4.83 20.49 7.08
N SER A 18 -3.89 21.42 7.23
CA SER A 18 -4.16 22.85 7.03
C SER A 18 -4.20 23.26 5.55
N ARG A 19 -3.83 22.35 4.65
CA ARG A 19 -3.82 22.58 3.19
C ARG A 19 -4.91 21.76 2.52
N GLU A 20 -5.63 22.39 1.60
CA GLU A 20 -6.42 21.67 0.60
C GLU A 20 -5.47 20.83 -0.25
N ASP A 21 -5.75 19.53 -0.31
CA ASP A 21 -4.98 18.55 -1.08
C ASP A 21 -5.93 17.90 -2.09
N TYR A 22 -5.52 17.81 -3.34
CA TYR A 22 -6.32 17.18 -4.40
C TYR A 22 -6.32 15.66 -4.31
N ARG A 23 -5.41 15.08 -3.51
CA ARG A 23 -5.29 13.64 -3.29
C ARG A 23 -6.27 13.15 -2.23
N THR A 24 -6.72 11.91 -2.36
CA THR A 24 -7.54 11.26 -1.33
C THR A 24 -6.69 10.98 -0.08
N PRO A 25 -7.31 10.85 1.11
CA PRO A 25 -6.60 10.52 2.35
C PRO A 25 -5.69 9.28 2.21
N PHE A 26 -6.19 8.22 1.56
CA PHE A 26 -5.43 6.99 1.28
C PHE A 26 -4.25 7.21 0.32
N GLN A 27 -4.38 8.07 -0.69
CA GLN A 27 -3.28 8.38 -1.61
C GLN A 27 -2.13 9.06 -0.86
N ILE A 28 -2.45 10.02 0.01
CA ILE A 28 -1.44 10.72 0.80
C ILE A 28 -0.75 9.77 1.78
N ASP A 29 -1.48 8.88 2.44
CA ASP A 29 -0.90 7.93 3.39
C ASP A 29 0.02 6.93 2.69
N ARG A 30 -0.34 6.47 1.49
CA ARG A 30 0.55 5.69 0.62
C ARG A 30 1.83 6.47 0.32
N ASP A 31 1.72 7.73 -0.07
CA ASP A 31 2.90 8.56 -0.40
C ASP A 31 3.81 8.73 0.83
N ARG A 32 3.24 8.91 2.04
CA ARG A 32 4.02 8.96 3.29
C ARG A 32 4.80 7.68 3.54
N ILE A 33 4.18 6.51 3.34
CA ILE A 33 4.85 5.22 3.52
C ILE A 33 6.01 5.09 2.53
N ILE A 34 5.78 5.38 1.25
CA ILE A 34 6.79 5.26 0.18
C ILE A 34 8.00 6.17 0.45
N HIS A 35 7.76 7.39 0.95
CA HIS A 35 8.82 8.36 1.21
C HIS A 35 9.45 8.26 2.60
N SER A 36 9.01 7.32 3.45
CA SER A 36 9.54 7.13 4.81
C SER A 36 10.99 6.62 4.81
N SER A 37 11.73 6.95 5.88
CA SER A 37 13.06 6.38 6.12
C SER A 37 13.01 4.87 6.30
N GLU A 38 11.95 4.37 6.94
CA GLU A 38 11.74 2.97 7.28
C GLU A 38 11.55 2.14 6.01
N PHE A 39 10.79 2.64 5.03
CA PHE A 39 10.61 1.98 3.75
C PHE A 39 11.91 1.91 2.96
N ARG A 40 12.70 3.00 2.93
CA ARG A 40 14.03 3.01 2.28
C ARG A 40 15.00 2.00 2.92
N ARG A 41 14.95 1.83 4.24
CA ARG A 41 15.79 0.85 4.96
C ARG A 41 15.55 -0.59 4.52
N LEU A 42 14.37 -0.91 3.97
CA LEU A 42 14.07 -2.26 3.47
C LEU A 42 14.96 -2.67 2.28
N GLN A 43 15.55 -1.72 1.55
CA GLN A 43 16.51 -2.01 0.50
C GLN A 43 17.75 -2.73 1.04
N GLY A 44 18.18 -2.40 2.27
CA GLY A 44 19.31 -3.04 2.94
C GLY A 44 18.92 -4.25 3.78
N LYS A 45 17.65 -4.68 3.77
CA LYS A 45 17.20 -5.85 4.52
C LYS A 45 17.06 -7.05 3.60
N THR A 46 17.71 -8.13 3.98
CA THR A 46 17.67 -9.40 3.26
C THR A 46 16.28 -10.03 3.31
N GLN A 47 15.89 -10.66 2.21
CA GLN A 47 14.76 -11.56 2.15
C GLN A 47 15.30 -12.97 1.95
N VAL A 48 15.35 -13.75 3.03
CA VAL A 48 15.81 -15.15 3.08
C VAL A 48 17.32 -15.34 2.88
N PHE A 49 17.94 -14.74 1.86
CA PHE A 49 19.36 -14.94 1.53
C PHE A 49 20.24 -13.74 1.89
N LEU A 50 21.48 -14.03 2.28
CA LEU A 50 22.51 -13.01 2.48
C LEU A 50 22.99 -12.46 1.12
N PRO A 51 23.30 -11.16 1.00
CA PRO A 51 23.85 -10.61 -0.23
C PRO A 51 25.28 -11.15 -0.40
N GLY A 52 25.58 -11.86 -1.48
CA GLY A 52 26.95 -12.31 -1.75
C GLY A 52 27.14 -13.50 -2.69
N GLU A 53 26.19 -14.43 -2.83
CA GLU A 53 26.40 -15.62 -3.71
C GLU A 53 25.74 -15.54 -5.10
N TYR A 54 24.81 -14.60 -5.33
CA TYR A 54 24.11 -14.38 -6.61
C TYR A 54 23.78 -12.89 -6.84
N ASP A 55 23.80 -12.43 -8.09
CA ASP A 55 23.63 -11.01 -8.46
C ASP A 55 22.18 -10.48 -8.34
N PHE A 56 21.19 -11.35 -8.14
CA PHE A 56 19.76 -10.98 -8.18
C PHE A 56 18.97 -11.43 -6.94
N TYR A 57 19.43 -11.09 -5.74
CA TYR A 57 18.63 -11.35 -4.54
C TYR A 57 17.47 -10.37 -4.39
N ARG A 58 16.33 -10.90 -3.95
CA ARG A 58 15.25 -10.06 -3.44
C ARG A 58 15.67 -9.46 -2.10
N THR A 59 15.40 -8.18 -1.94
CA THR A 59 15.43 -7.50 -0.65
C THR A 59 14.02 -7.49 -0.07
N ARG A 60 13.86 -7.11 1.21
CA ARG A 60 12.52 -6.90 1.76
C ARG A 60 11.76 -5.83 0.97
N LEU A 61 12.47 -4.84 0.41
CA LEU A 61 11.85 -3.80 -0.42
C LEU A 61 11.26 -4.38 -1.70
N THR A 62 12.05 -5.12 -2.49
CA THR A 62 11.57 -5.66 -3.77
C THR A 62 10.44 -6.66 -3.55
N HIS A 63 10.56 -7.49 -2.51
CA HIS A 63 9.49 -8.40 -2.11
C HIS A 63 8.19 -7.67 -1.73
N SER A 64 8.27 -6.62 -0.89
CA SER A 64 7.09 -5.84 -0.51
C SER A 64 6.41 -5.16 -1.70
N ILE A 65 7.17 -4.71 -2.70
CA ILE A 65 6.61 -4.11 -3.93
C ILE A 65 5.82 -5.15 -4.74
N GLU A 66 6.35 -6.37 -4.88
CA GLU A 66 5.67 -7.46 -5.59
C GLU A 66 4.38 -7.88 -4.87
N VAL A 67 4.43 -8.01 -3.54
CA VAL A 67 3.26 -8.31 -2.71
C VAL A 67 2.19 -7.23 -2.89
N ALA A 68 2.58 -5.95 -2.87
CA ALA A 68 1.65 -4.84 -3.09
C ALA A 68 1.00 -4.88 -4.48
N GLN A 69 1.76 -5.24 -5.52
CA GLN A 69 1.25 -5.37 -6.88
C GLN A 69 0.25 -6.54 -7.01
N ILE A 70 0.57 -7.71 -6.44
CA ILE A 70 -0.33 -8.87 -6.41
C ILE A 70 -1.62 -8.52 -5.64
N GLY A 71 -1.50 -7.91 -4.46
CA GLY A 71 -2.65 -7.49 -3.66
C GLY A 71 -3.58 -6.55 -4.42
N ARG A 72 -3.00 -5.56 -5.13
CA ARG A 72 -3.79 -4.66 -6.00
C ARG A 72 -4.48 -5.40 -7.13
N SER A 73 -3.82 -6.39 -7.74
CA SER A 73 -4.41 -7.21 -8.80
C SER A 73 -5.63 -7.99 -8.29
N ILE A 74 -5.53 -8.57 -7.10
CA ILE A 74 -6.63 -9.30 -6.45
C ILE A 74 -7.81 -8.35 -6.17
N CYS A 75 -7.56 -7.17 -5.58
CA CYS A 75 -8.59 -6.18 -5.32
C CYS A 75 -9.30 -5.73 -6.61
N ASN A 76 -8.54 -5.46 -7.67
CA ASN A 76 -9.10 -5.07 -8.97
C ASN A 76 -9.97 -6.17 -9.57
N TYR A 77 -9.53 -7.43 -9.49
CA TYR A 77 -10.31 -8.58 -9.95
C TYR A 77 -11.63 -8.69 -9.19
N LEU A 78 -11.58 -8.66 -7.86
CA LEU A 78 -12.80 -8.74 -7.03
C LEU A 78 -13.76 -7.59 -7.32
N HIS A 79 -13.25 -6.37 -7.50
CA HIS A 79 -14.07 -5.21 -7.83
C HIS A 79 -14.76 -5.34 -9.20
N ALA A 80 -14.07 -5.91 -10.20
CA ALA A 80 -14.60 -6.08 -11.55
C ALA A 80 -15.66 -7.20 -11.63
N PHE A 81 -15.40 -8.35 -11.00
CA PHE A 81 -16.21 -9.56 -11.16
C PHE A 81 -17.29 -9.75 -10.09
N HIS A 82 -17.13 -9.13 -8.92
CA HIS A 82 -18.07 -9.22 -7.82
C HIS A 82 -18.57 -7.84 -7.38
N LYS A 83 -19.33 -7.18 -8.26
CA LYS A 83 -19.93 -5.87 -7.95
C LYS A 83 -20.74 -5.91 -6.65
N ASN A 84 -21.44 -7.01 -6.39
CA ASN A 84 -22.28 -7.17 -5.19
C ASN A 84 -21.50 -7.34 -3.87
N ILE A 85 -20.19 -7.64 -3.90
CA ILE A 85 -19.38 -7.71 -2.65
C ILE A 85 -19.16 -6.31 -2.06
N PHE A 86 -19.13 -5.28 -2.91
CA PHE A 86 -18.90 -3.89 -2.53
C PHE A 86 -20.12 -2.99 -2.80
N SER A 87 -21.26 -3.59 -3.16
CA SER A 87 -22.51 -2.91 -3.48
C SER A 87 -23.67 -3.49 -2.68
N GLU A 88 -23.89 -2.94 -1.50
CA GLU A 88 -25.20 -2.73 -0.87
C GLU A 88 -25.26 -1.29 -0.33
#